data_AF-A0A847X6R3-F1
#
_entry.id   AF-A0A847X6R3-F1
#
_cell.length_a   1.000
_cell.length_b   1.000
_cell.length_c   1.000
_cell.angle_alpha   90.00
_cell.angle_beta   90.00
_cell.angle_gamma   90.00
#
_symmetry.space_group_name_H-M   'P 1'
#
loop_
_entity.id
_entity.type
_entity.pdbx_description
1 polymer ?
#
loop_
_entity_poly.entity_id
_entity_poly.type
_entity_poly.pdbx_seq_one_letter_code
_entity_poly.pdbx_strand_id
1 'polypeptide(L)'
;MNNAEERMIKAKEMYDAVASDNEKLKDFIEVLKEMPERMEPLSDYYFNEWIEDLTELEETDFHNEVMNQDSIYEEIADQYDMMKEIILIAAKYINKDFN
;
A
#
# COMPACT_ATOMS: atom_id res chain seq x y z
N MET A 1 23.17 -27.51 -27.33
CA MET A 1 23.39 -26.12 -26.91
C MET A 1 24.75 -26.04 -26.26
N ASN A 2 25.54 -25.02 -26.53
CA ASN A 2 26.81 -24.82 -25.81
C ASN A 2 26.55 -24.10 -24.47
N ASN A 3 27.49 -24.23 -23.52
CA ASN A 3 27.35 -23.65 -22.18
C ASN A 3 27.15 -22.12 -22.19
N ALA A 4 27.53 -21.41 -23.25
CA ALA A 4 27.32 -19.96 -23.35
C ALA A 4 25.87 -19.63 -23.75
N GLU A 5 25.29 -20.39 -24.68
CA GLU A 5 23.87 -20.26 -25.07
C GLU A 5 22.93 -20.50 -23.88
N GLU A 6 23.20 -21.52 -23.07
CA GLU A 6 22.43 -21.78 -21.84
C GLU A 6 22.49 -20.64 -20.83
N ARG A 7 23.67 -20.03 -20.65
CA ARG A 7 23.81 -18.87 -19.77
C ARG A 7 23.07 -17.65 -20.31
N MET A 8 23.07 -17.44 -21.63
CA MET A 8 22.35 -16.32 -22.25
C MET A 8 20.84 -16.46 -22.11
N ILE A 9 20.28 -17.67 -22.25
CA ILE A 9 18.85 -17.91 -22.06
C ILE A 9 18.44 -17.60 -20.61
N LYS A 10 19.18 -18.12 -19.63
CA LYS A 10 18.92 -17.82 -18.20
C LYS A 10 19.06 -16.33 -17.89
N ALA A 11 20.04 -15.66 -18.49
CA ALA A 11 20.21 -14.21 -18.33
C ALA A 11 19.00 -13.44 -18.89
N LYS A 12 18.45 -13.88 -20.03
CA LYS A 12 17.25 -13.28 -20.62
C LYS A 12 16.02 -13.47 -19.72
N GLU A 13 15.84 -14.66 -19.15
CA GLU A 13 14.75 -14.93 -18.20
C GLU A 13 14.83 -14.02 -16.97
N MET A 14 16.03 -13.87 -16.38
CA MET A 14 16.24 -12.97 -15.25
C MET A 14 16.01 -11.50 -15.63
N TYR A 15 16.47 -11.09 -16.82
CA TYR A 15 16.25 -9.75 -17.34
C TYR A 15 14.76 -9.44 -17.50
N ASP A 16 14.00 -10.36 -18.09
CA ASP A 16 12.55 -10.18 -18.29
C ASP A 16 11.80 -10.10 -16.96
N ALA A 17 12.20 -10.89 -15.97
CA ALA A 17 11.64 -10.81 -14.62
C ALA A 17 11.90 -9.44 -13.99
N VAL A 18 13.14 -8.94 -14.03
CA VAL A 18 13.50 -7.61 -13.49
C VAL A 18 12.76 -6.49 -14.23
N ALA A 19 12.60 -6.61 -15.55
CA ALA A 19 11.82 -5.65 -16.33
C ALA A 19 10.35 -5.61 -15.88
N SER A 20 9.72 -6.77 -15.66
CA SER A 20 8.35 -6.86 -15.15
C SER A 20 8.22 -6.30 -13.73
N ASP A 21 9.19 -6.56 -12.86
CA ASP A 21 9.19 -6.03 -11.50
C ASP A 21 9.30 -4.49 -11.50
N ASN A 22 10.09 -3.92 -12.41
CA ASN A 22 10.20 -2.47 -12.57
C ASN A 22 8.88 -1.81 -13.01
N GLU A 23 8.08 -2.47 -13.85
CA GLU A 23 6.76 -1.97 -14.25
C GLU A 23 5.81 -1.94 -13.05
N LYS A 24 5.72 -3.05 -12.31
CA LYS A 24 4.88 -3.13 -11.11
C LYS A 24 5.30 -2.12 -10.04
N LEU A 25 6.60 -1.89 -9.88
CA LEU A 25 7.09 -0.92 -8.91
C LEU A 25 6.71 0.52 -9.30
N LYS A 26 6.71 0.85 -10.60
CA LYS A 26 6.24 2.16 -11.07
C LYS A 26 4.76 2.36 -10.76
N ASP A 27 3.93 1.36 -11.06
CA ASP A 27 2.49 1.43 -10.78
C ASP A 27 2.23 1.57 -9.28
N PHE A 28 2.96 0.81 -8.46
CA PHE A 28 2.87 0.90 -7.01
C PHE A 28 3.30 2.27 -6.48
N ILE A 29 4.34 2.90 -7.05
CA ILE A 29 4.77 4.25 -6.67
C ILE A 29 3.67 5.27 -6.93
N GLU A 30 2.93 5.17 -8.04
CA GLU A 30 1.81 6.07 -8.30
C GLU A 30 0.68 5.88 -7.28
N VAL A 31 0.34 4.64 -6.94
CA VAL A 31 -0.63 4.35 -5.88
C VAL A 31 -0.21 4.95 -4.53
N LEU A 32 1.07 4.82 -4.16
CA LEU A 32 1.60 5.39 -2.92
C LEU A 32 1.52 6.92 -2.87
N LYS A 33 1.62 7.60 -4.01
CA LYS A 33 1.50 9.06 -4.08
C LYS A 33 0.07 9.55 -3.86
N GLU A 34 -0.91 8.79 -4.33
CA GLU A 34 -2.33 9.16 -4.23
C GLU A 34 -2.97 8.73 -2.90
N MET A 35 -2.39 7.76 -2.22
CA MET A 35 -2.87 7.24 -0.93
C MET A 35 -3.12 8.33 0.14
N PRO A 36 -2.21 9.30 0.35
CA PRO A 36 -2.42 10.39 1.30
C PRO A 36 -3.67 11.23 1.01
N GLU A 37 -4.02 11.42 -0.27
CA GLU A 37 -5.18 12.23 -0.67
C GLU A 37 -6.52 11.65 -0.20
N ARG A 38 -6.55 10.35 0.13
CA ARG A 38 -7.72 9.66 0.69
C ARG A 38 -7.60 9.47 2.20
N MET A 39 -6.39 9.14 2.66
CA MET A 39 -6.09 8.87 4.06
C MET A 39 -6.27 10.11 4.95
N GLU A 40 -5.77 11.27 4.49
CA GLU A 40 -5.83 12.52 5.24
C GLU A 40 -7.28 12.95 5.53
N PRO A 41 -8.17 13.12 4.54
CA PRO A 41 -9.55 13.51 4.81
C PRO A 41 -10.33 12.47 5.61
N LEU A 42 -10.08 11.17 5.42
CA LEU A 42 -10.74 10.12 6.21
C LEU A 42 -10.30 10.15 7.68
N SER A 43 -9.00 10.36 7.92
CA SER A 43 -8.46 10.50 9.27
C SER A 43 -8.99 11.76 9.94
N ASP A 44 -9.04 12.89 9.22
CA ASP A 44 -9.57 14.15 9.74
C ASP A 44 -11.05 14.01 10.10
N TYR A 45 -11.84 13.36 9.24
CA TYR A 45 -13.24 13.05 9.52
C TYR A 45 -13.39 12.22 10.79
N TYR A 46 -12.63 11.12 10.90
CA TYR A 46 -12.69 10.22 12.06
C TYR A 46 -12.38 10.91 13.38
N PHE A 47 -11.38 11.79 13.40
CA PHE A 47 -10.94 12.45 14.63
C PHE A 47 -11.73 13.71 15.00
N ASN A 48 -12.41 14.35 14.05
CA ASN A 48 -13.05 15.65 14.30
C ASN A 48 -14.59 15.64 14.19
N GLU A 49 -15.16 14.86 13.27
CA GLU A 49 -16.58 14.98 12.86
C GLU A 49 -17.38 13.70 13.16
N TRP A 50 -16.72 12.53 13.10
CA TRP A 50 -17.39 11.22 13.13
C TRP A 50 -18.29 10.97 14.36
N ILE A 51 -17.88 11.38 15.56
CA ILE A 51 -18.70 11.16 16.79
C ILE A 51 -19.98 12.02 16.76
N GLU A 52 -19.90 13.24 16.23
CA GLU A 52 -21.04 14.14 16.12
C GLU A 52 -22.08 13.55 15.15
N ASP A 53 -21.63 13.20 13.94
CA ASP A 53 -22.46 12.55 12.92
C ASP A 53 -23.07 11.23 13.41
N LEU A 54 -22.29 10.40 14.12
CA LEU A 54 -22.78 9.13 14.67
C LEU A 54 -23.93 9.39 15.64
N THR A 55 -23.77 10.36 16.54
CA THR A 55 -24.79 10.72 17.53
C THR A 55 -26.08 11.22 16.87
N GLU A 56 -25.97 11.99 15.79
CA GLU A 56 -27.14 12.46 15.04
C GLU A 56 -27.86 11.30 14.31
N LEU A 57 -27.10 10.33 13.82
CA LEU A 57 -27.63 9.22 13.03
C LEU A 57 -28.12 8.04 13.87
N GLU A 58 -27.73 7.92 15.15
CA GLU A 58 -28.20 6.89 16.09
C GLU A 58 -29.73 6.83 16.23
N GLU A 59 -30.42 7.96 16.04
CA GLU A 59 -31.89 8.05 16.11
C GLU A 59 -32.59 7.69 14.78
N THR A 60 -31.83 7.29 13.76
CA THR A 60 -32.33 7.00 12.41
C THR A 60 -32.17 5.52 12.04
N ASP A 61 -32.88 5.06 11.01
CA ASP A 61 -32.69 3.72 10.42
C ASP A 61 -31.45 3.65 9.48
N PHE A 62 -30.58 4.66 9.49
CA PHE A 62 -29.38 4.67 8.67
C PHE A 62 -28.27 3.81 9.29
N HIS A 63 -27.74 2.88 8.50
CA HIS A 63 -26.63 2.02 8.89
C HIS A 63 -25.57 1.97 7.79
N ASN A 64 -24.33 2.29 8.16
CA ASN A 64 -23.16 2.21 7.29
C ASN A 64 -21.99 1.59 8.07
N GLU A 65 -21.11 0.87 7.39
CA GLU A 65 -19.90 0.27 7.98
C GLU A 65 -19.02 1.31 8.68
N VAL A 66 -18.93 2.53 8.14
CA VAL A 66 -18.13 3.61 8.73
C VAL A 66 -18.70 4.12 10.06
N MET A 67 -19.93 3.76 10.42
CA MET A 67 -20.52 4.09 11.73
C MET A 67 -19.99 3.17 12.85
N ASN A 68 -19.33 2.07 12.50
CA ASN A 68 -18.61 1.26 13.48
C ASN A 68 -17.29 1.97 13.85
N GLN A 69 -17.05 2.12 15.17
CA GLN A 69 -15.85 2.76 15.71
C GLN A 69 -14.57 2.14 15.18
N ASP A 70 -14.54 0.81 15.04
CA ASP A 70 -13.35 0.09 14.68
C ASP A 70 -13.05 0.18 13.18
N SER A 71 -14.07 0.33 12.32
CA SER A 71 -13.91 0.22 10.86
C SER A 71 -12.99 1.27 10.26
N ILE A 72 -13.16 2.55 10.59
CA ILE A 72 -12.27 3.59 10.06
C ILE A 72 -10.89 3.52 10.72
N TYR A 73 -10.84 3.24 12.03
CA TYR A 73 -9.58 3.16 12.76
C TYR A 73 -8.70 2.01 12.28
N GLU A 74 -9.28 0.83 12.05
CA GLU A 74 -8.57 -0.37 11.56
C GLU A 74 -7.95 -0.09 10.18
N GLU A 75 -8.69 0.49 9.24
CA GLU A 75 -8.15 0.81 7.91
C GLU A 75 -7.01 1.84 7.97
N ILE A 76 -7.13 2.86 8.83
CA ILE A 76 -6.06 3.85 9.04
C ILE A 76 -4.82 3.18 9.66
N ALA A 77 -5.02 2.33 10.66
CA ALA A 77 -3.94 1.62 11.34
C ALA A 77 -3.23 0.63 10.41
N ASP A 78 -3.99 -0.15 9.65
CA ASP A 78 -3.49 -1.15 8.69
C ASP A 78 -2.65 -0.49 7.60
N GLN A 79 -3.14 0.62 7.01
CA GLN A 79 -2.37 1.33 6.01
C GLN A 79 -1.07 1.90 6.61
N TYR A 80 -1.09 2.41 7.84
CA TYR A 80 0.12 2.89 8.53
C TYR A 80 1.14 1.75 8.78
N ASP A 81 0.67 0.59 9.22
CA ASP A 81 1.54 -0.57 9.48
C ASP A 81 2.13 -1.16 8.20
N MET A 82 1.34 -1.24 7.11
CA MET A 82 1.85 -1.62 5.79
C MET A 82 2.94 -0.66 5.31
N MET A 83 2.79 0.65 5.52
CA MET A 83 3.84 1.62 5.14
C MET A 83 5.15 1.37 5.88
N LYS A 84 5.11 1.01 7.16
CA LYS A 84 6.34 0.64 7.92
C LYS A 84 6.98 -0.60 7.33
N GLU A 85 6.18 -1.61 6.97
CA GLU A 85 6.69 -2.83 6.35
C GLU A 85 7.35 -2.54 4.99
N ILE A 86 6.71 -1.72 4.15
CA ILE A 86 7.25 -1.27 2.87
C ILE A 86 8.61 -0.59 3.06
N ILE A 87 8.72 0.34 4.02
CA ILE A 87 9.99 1.03 4.33
C ILE A 87 11.06 0.02 4.74
N LEU A 88 10.72 -0.94 5.60
CA LEU A 88 11.66 -1.97 6.06
C LEU A 88 12.13 -2.86 4.90
N ILE A 89 11.22 -3.27 4.02
CA ILE A 89 11.55 -4.09 2.84
C ILE A 89 12.44 -3.30 1.88
N ALA A 90 12.10 -2.03 1.59
CA ALA A 90 12.88 -1.17 0.73
C ALA A 90 14.29 -0.93 1.29
N ALA A 91 14.41 -0.63 2.58
CA ALA A 91 15.70 -0.46 3.25
C ALA A 91 16.54 -1.75 3.18
N LYS A 92 15.94 -2.92 3.43
CA LYS A 92 16.63 -4.22 3.29
C LYS A 92 17.08 -4.47 1.86
N TYR A 93 16.25 -4.13 0.86
CA TYR A 93 16.60 -4.29 -0.55
C TYR A 93 17.78 -3.39 -0.94
N ILE A 94 17.74 -2.10 -0.61
CA ILE A 94 18.81 -1.13 -0.91
C ILE A 94 20.14 -1.52 -0.24
N ASN A 95 20.07 -2.07 0.97
CA ASN A 95 21.26 -2.52 1.70
C ASN A 95 21.82 -3.86 1.21
N LYS A 96 21.16 -4.55 0.27
CA LYS A 96 21.80 -5.68 -0.41
C LYS A 96 22.84 -5.10 -1.38
N ASP A 97 24.09 -5.48 -1.19
CA ASP A 97 25.14 -5.15 -2.16
C ASP A 97 24.82 -5.86 -3.48
N PHE A 98 24.47 -5.07 -4.49
CA PHE A 98 24.31 -5.50 -5.87
C PHE A 98 25.49 -5.06 -6.76
N ASN A 99 26.53 -4.49 -6.13
CA ASN A 99 27.78 -4.04 -6.74
C ASN A 99 28.91 -5.03 -6.51
#